data_AF-A0A375CAW2-F1
#
_entry.id   AF-A0A375CAW2-F1
#
_cell.length_a   1.000
_cell.length_b   1.000
_cell.length_c   1.000
_cell.angle_alpha   90.00
_cell.angle_beta   90.00
_cell.angle_gamma   90.00
#
_symmetry.space_group_name_H-M   'P 1'
#
loop_
_entity.id
_entity.type
_entity.pdbx_description
1 polymer ?
#
loop_
_entity_poly.entity_id
_entity_poly.type
_entity_poly.pdbx_seq_one_letter_code
_entity_poly.pdbx_strand_id
1 'polypeptide(L)'
;MALCVQVEASGAVSVVNPQPADLSTCAYLVQTSAEYLNNPLALSAADGGAIGSAILLVWAVAYAIRSVLAALASGDQDSASS
;
A
#
# COMPACT_ATOMS: atom_id res chain seq x y z
N MET A 1 17.24 20.20 7.35
CA MET A 1 16.57 21.45 6.96
C MET A 1 15.16 21.14 6.50
N ALA A 2 14.16 21.59 7.25
CA ALA A 2 12.77 21.50 6.82
C ALA A 2 12.47 22.63 5.82
N LEU A 3 11.69 22.34 4.79
CA LEU A 3 11.25 23.30 3.79
C LEU A 3 9.75 23.51 3.94
N CYS A 4 9.33 24.77 3.95
CA CYS A 4 7.93 25.12 3.84
C CYS A 4 7.45 24.95 2.42
N VAL A 5 6.37 24.19 2.25
CA VAL A 5 5.71 23.96 0.96
C VAL A 5 4.24 24.31 1.05
N GLN A 6 3.67 24.70 -0.07
CA GLN A 6 2.25 24.96 -0.24
C GLN A 6 1.67 24.01 -1.29
N VAL A 7 0.45 23.54 -1.04
CA VAL A 7 -0.30 22.68 -1.96
C VAL A 7 -1.26 23.56 -2.73
N GLU A 8 -1.10 23.60 -4.06
CA GLU A 8 -1.96 24.36 -4.95
C GLU A 8 -3.28 23.60 -5.19
N ALA A 9 -4.34 24.29 -5.65
CA ALA A 9 -5.66 23.68 -5.88
C ALA A 9 -5.62 22.52 -6.90
N SER A 10 -4.58 22.46 -7.73
CA SER A 10 -4.28 21.37 -8.68
C SER A 10 -3.69 20.12 -8.02
N GLY A 11 -3.34 20.17 -6.72
CA GLY A 11 -2.60 19.15 -6.00
C GLY A 11 -1.08 19.24 -6.19
N ALA A 12 -0.57 20.22 -6.94
CA ALA A 12 0.86 20.44 -7.09
C ALA A 12 1.49 21.00 -5.80
N VAL A 13 2.66 20.48 -5.43
CA VAL A 13 3.43 20.94 -4.26
C VAL A 13 4.52 21.90 -4.74
N SER A 14 4.52 23.14 -4.25
CA SER A 14 5.55 24.13 -4.56
C SER A 14 6.27 24.61 -3.30
N VAL A 15 7.57 24.90 -3.42
CA VAL A 15 8.39 25.43 -2.33
C VAL A 15 8.05 26.90 -2.13
N VAL A 16 7.75 27.29 -0.90
CA VAL A 16 7.51 28.69 -0.54
C VAL A 16 8.83 29.45 -0.63
N ASN A 17 8.88 30.52 -1.42
CA ASN A 17 10.06 31.37 -1.56
C ASN A 17 9.68 32.85 -1.50
N PRO A 18 10.21 33.66 -0.56
CA PRO A 18 11.24 33.32 0.44
C PRO A 18 10.74 32.36 1.53
N GLN A 19 11.63 31.52 2.05
CA GLN A 19 11.31 30.67 3.20
C GLN A 19 11.06 31.56 4.43
N PRO A 20 9.95 31.37 5.16
CA PRO A 20 9.67 32.15 6.35
C PRO A 20 10.69 31.85 7.45
N ALA A 21 11.01 32.87 8.25
CA ALA A 21 11.93 32.74 9.38
C ALA A 21 11.37 31.83 10.49
N ASP A 22 10.03 31.77 10.60
CA ASP A 22 9.33 30.90 11.53
C ASP A 22 8.55 29.82 10.77
N LEU A 23 9.08 28.60 10.84
CA LEU A 23 8.52 27.41 10.22
C LEU A 23 7.17 26.99 10.81
N SER A 24 6.81 27.46 12.01
CA SER A 24 5.53 27.14 12.66
C SER A 24 4.32 27.73 11.92
N THR A 25 4.55 28.74 11.08
CA THR A 25 3.52 29.39 10.26
C THR A 25 3.25 28.68 8.93
N CYS A 26 4.00 27.62 8.62
CA CYS A 26 3.88 26.92 7.35
C CYS A 26 2.74 25.90 7.37
N ALA A 27 1.90 25.94 6.33
CA ALA A 27 0.81 24.99 6.15
C ALA A 27 1.33 23.55 6.10
N TYR A 28 2.47 23.34 5.44
CA TYR A 28 3.15 22.04 5.37
C TYR A 28 4.65 22.23 5.50
N LEU A 29 5.25 21.41 6.35
CA LEU A 29 6.69 21.29 6.52
C LEU A 29 7.14 19.95 5.95
N VAL A 30 7.98 20.00 4.93
CA VAL A 30 8.71 18.82 4.48
C VAL A 30 10.02 18.82 5.24
N GLN A 31 10.09 18.04 6.32
CA GLN A 31 11.39 17.70 6.87
C GLN A 31 12.18 16.88 5.84
N THR A 32 13.49 17.09 5.81
CA THR A 32 14.44 16.64 4.78
C THR A 32 14.14 15.30 4.12
N SER A 33 14.61 15.13 2.89
CA SER A 33 14.54 13.89 2.09
C SER A 33 14.83 12.58 2.83
N ALA A 34 15.56 12.58 3.96
CA ALA A 34 15.74 11.42 4.81
C ALA A 34 14.42 10.85 5.39
N GLU A 35 13.45 11.70 5.77
CA GLU A 35 12.14 11.22 6.23
C GLU A 35 11.26 10.77 5.06
N TYR A 36 11.39 11.39 3.88
CA TYR A 36 10.72 10.92 2.66
C TYR A 36 11.26 9.55 2.20
N LEU A 37 12.58 9.37 2.20
CA LEU A 37 13.25 8.13 1.78
C LEU A 37 13.10 6.99 2.79
N ASN A 38 12.96 7.32 4.08
CA ASN A 38 12.71 6.33 5.14
C ASN A 38 11.22 6.27 5.54
N ASN A 39 10.31 6.86 4.75
CA ASN A 39 8.89 6.81 5.04
C ASN A 39 8.36 5.39 4.72
N PRO A 40 7.99 4.57 5.71
CA PRO A 40 7.46 3.22 5.47
C PRO A 40 6.11 3.23 4.73
N LEU A 41 5.47 4.39 4.61
CA LEU A 41 4.20 4.60 3.93
C LEU A 41 4.36 5.23 2.53
N ALA A 42 5.58 5.55 2.09
CA ALA A 42 5.85 6.06 0.75
C ALA A 42 5.93 4.92 -0.27
N LEU A 43 4.83 4.18 -0.44
CA LEU A 43 4.73 3.17 -1.49
C LEU A 43 4.43 3.82 -2.84
N SER A 44 5.14 3.39 -3.87
CA SER A 44 4.73 3.70 -5.24
C SER A 44 3.50 2.86 -5.62
N ALA A 45 2.80 3.28 -6.67
CA ALA A 45 1.67 2.50 -7.22
C ALA A 45 2.12 1.09 -7.68
N ALA A 46 3.35 0.95 -8.17
CA ALA A 46 3.92 -0.34 -8.55
C ALA A 46 4.10 -1.27 -7.34
N ASP A 47 4.58 -0.72 -6.21
CA ASP A 47 4.72 -1.48 -4.96
C ASP A 47 3.35 -1.93 -4.42
N GLY A 48 2.33 -1.07 -4.53
CA GLY A 48 0.96 -1.42 -4.21
C GLY A 48 0.43 -2.59 -5.05
N GLY A 49 0.73 -2.62 -6.35
CA GLY A 49 0.37 -3.71 -7.24
C GLY A 49 1.06 -5.04 -6.87
N ALA A 50 2.35 -4.98 -6.53
CA ALA A 50 3.09 -6.15 -6.07
C ALA A 50 2.48 -6.75 -4.80
N ILE A 51 2.16 -5.92 -3.81
CA ILE A 51 1.53 -6.36 -2.55
C ILE A 51 0.12 -6.92 -2.82
N GLY A 52 -0.69 -6.22 -3.62
CA GLY A 52 -2.04 -6.66 -3.95
C GLY A 52 -2.06 -8.03 -4.64
N SER A 53 -1.16 -8.24 -5.61
CA SER A 53 -1.05 -9.54 -6.29
C SER A 53 -0.60 -10.67 -5.37
N ALA A 54 0.34 -10.40 -4.45
CA ALA A 54 0.77 -11.38 -3.46
C ALA A 54 -0.38 -11.83 -2.54
N ILE A 55 -1.21 -10.89 -2.07
CA ILE A 55 -2.38 -11.21 -1.24
C ILE A 55 -3.38 -12.09 -2.00
N LEU A 56 -3.64 -11.77 -3.27
CA LEU A 56 -4.55 -12.55 -4.11
C LEU A 56 -4.03 -13.97 -4.36
N LEU A 57 -2.72 -14.14 -4.55
CA LEU A 57 -2.11 -15.46 -4.73
C LEU A 57 -2.28 -16.34 -3.49
N VAL A 58 -2.07 -15.79 -2.29
CA VAL A 58 -2.29 -16.54 -1.03
C VAL A 58 -3.74 -17.02 -0.93
N TRP A 59 -4.70 -16.15 -1.24
CA TRP A 59 -6.11 -16.51 -1.27
C TRP A 59 -6.44 -17.57 -2.33
N ALA A 60 -5.88 -17.44 -3.52
CA ALA A 60 -6.08 -18.40 -4.59
C ALA A 60 -5.57 -19.81 -4.22
N VAL A 61 -4.39 -19.90 -3.60
CA VAL A 61 -3.81 -21.17 -3.13
C VAL A 61 -4.69 -21.79 -2.05
N ALA A 62 -5.13 -21.01 -1.06
CA ALA A 62 -6.02 -21.50 0.00
C ALA A 62 -7.35 -22.02 -0.56
N TYR A 63 -7.93 -21.30 -1.52
CA TYR A 63 -9.15 -21.72 -2.20
C TYR A 63 -8.96 -23.02 -2.98
N ALA A 64 -7.86 -23.14 -3.72
CA ALA A 64 -7.54 -24.34 -4.49
C ALA A 64 -7.45 -25.58 -3.57
N ILE A 65 -6.72 -25.49 -2.47
CA ILE A 65 -6.62 -26.57 -1.47
C ILE A 65 -8.02 -26.95 -0.95
N ARG A 66 -8.82 -25.94 -0.57
CA ARG A 66 -10.18 -26.17 -0.07
C ARG A 66 -11.07 -26.87 -1.11
N SER A 67 -10.94 -26.51 -2.39
CA SER A 67 -11.70 -27.12 -3.48
C SER A 67 -11.33 -28.59 -3.72
N VAL A 68 -10.03 -28.93 -3.64
CA VAL A 68 -9.55 -30.30 -3.77
C VAL A 68 -10.03 -31.16 -2.60
N LEU A 69 -9.95 -30.65 -1.36
CA LEU A 69 -10.44 -31.36 -0.19
C LEU A 69 -11.95 -31.62 -0.26
N ALA A 70 -12.73 -30.64 -0.75
CA ALA A 70 -14.17 -30.82 -0.94
C ALA A 70 -14.48 -31.90 -1.98
N ALA A 71 -13.74 -31.93 -3.10
CA ALA A 71 -13.92 -32.94 -4.14
C ALA A 71 -13.57 -34.36 -3.67
N LEU A 72 -12.50 -34.50 -2.88
CA LEU A 72 -12.13 -35.78 -2.27
C LEU A 72 -13.18 -36.25 -1.25
N ALA A 73 -13.68 -35.34 -0.42
CA ALA A 73 -14.71 -35.66 0.57
C ALA A 73 -16.04 -36.10 -0.07
N SER A 74 -16.41 -35.54 -1.23
CA SER A 74 -17.60 -35.99 -1.97
C SER A 74 -17.43 -37.38 -2.57
N GLY A 75 -16.27 -37.71 -3.14
CA GLY A 75 -16.05 -39.01 -3.78
C GLY A 75 -16.04 -40.20 -2.80
N ASP A 76 -15.63 -39.98 -1.56
CA ASP A 76 -15.63 -41.01 -0.50
C ASP A 76 -17.06 -41.33 -0.02
N GLN A 77 -17.94 -40.32 0.04
CA GLN A 77 -19.36 -40.49 0.39
C GLN A 77 -20.13 -41.29 -0.66
N ASP A 78 -19.86 -41.06 -1.95
CA ASP A 78 -20.50 -41.81 -3.04
C ASP A 78 -20.08 -43.29 -3.02
N SER A 79 -18.81 -43.57 -2.69
CA SER A 79 -18.26 -44.94 -2.63
C SER A 79 -18.76 -45.76 -1.43
N ALA A 80 -19.06 -45.10 -0.30
CA ALA A 80 -19.56 -45.76 0.91
C ALA A 80 -21.08 -46.10 0.86
N SER A 81 -21.79 -45.63 -0.16
CA SER A 81 -23.25 -45.82 -0.32
C SER A 81 -23.64 -46.84 -1.40
N SER A 82 -22.68 -47.44 -2.11
CA SER A 82 -22.85 -48.58 -3.04
C SER A 82 -22.46 -49.90 -2.38
#